data_AF-A0A3B9YHA7-F1
#
_entry.id   AF-A0A3B9YHA7-F1
#
_cell.length_a   1.000
_cell.length_b   1.000
_cell.length_c   1.000
_cell.angle_alpha   90.00
_cell.angle_beta   90.00
_cell.angle_gamma   90.00
#
_symmetry.space_group_name_H-M   'P 1'
#
loop_
_entity.id
_entity.type
_entity.pdbx_description
1 polymer ?
#
loop_
_entity_poly.entity_id
_entity_poly.type
_entity_poly.pdbx_seq_one_letter_code
_entity_poly.pdbx_strand_id
1 'polypeptide(L)'
;MNNELIRSLRYKLQKRTRRLNSTGLQLFHLGLKQYWGFLQGDSLLSSVLEELEKKKPEMAAEADKILQGQTPGFSTEMEIVAASYFVIKKCVAHTDQGIEGSVGHRYDRDSKDDASVESFRSIFLEPLYDYIDEQLDDQRAILAQLKRYKHRCEWFRRSRLAALWNADTQQGEKNLAYDLYEYLFEQGIEFSIEPRSASGIADLVGAQTGPERLVADAKVFTSDKGKHYLINAFNQIYSYTVDFNEPFGYLVVFKFCPEDIRFPFAAQEQSVPCMTHNNKTIFVLVIDLCEEQESASKRGPLRTIEISEEELIRVKQ
;
A
#
# COMPACT_ATOMS: atom_id res chain seq x y z
N MET A 1 0.35 -8.80 21.19
CA MET A 1 0.22 -7.36 20.89
C MET A 1 -0.26 -7.25 19.44
N ASN A 2 -1.47 -6.78 19.21
CA ASN A 2 -1.90 -6.41 17.85
C ASN A 2 -1.11 -5.17 17.45
N ASN A 3 -0.05 -5.38 16.69
CA ASN A 3 0.74 -4.30 16.13
C ASN A 3 -0.06 -3.75 14.94
N GLU A 4 -0.75 -2.62 15.10
CA GLU A 4 -1.37 -1.92 13.96
C GLU A 4 -0.27 -1.13 13.25
N LEU A 5 0.38 -1.79 12.29
CA LEU A 5 1.55 -1.29 11.55
C LEU A 5 1.32 0.13 11.03
N ILE A 6 0.22 0.34 10.30
CA ILE A 6 -0.06 1.61 9.63
C ILE A 6 -0.40 2.69 10.66
N ARG A 7 -1.17 2.37 11.69
CA ARG A 7 -1.50 3.33 12.75
C ARG A 7 -0.26 3.82 13.50
N SER A 8 0.65 2.89 13.82
CA SER A 8 1.93 3.22 14.47
C SER A 8 2.80 4.11 13.56
N LEU A 9 2.80 3.82 12.26
CA LEU A 9 3.54 4.59 11.26
C LEU A 9 2.98 6.01 11.11
N ARG A 10 1.67 6.19 10.95
CA ARG A 10 1.01 7.50 10.88
C ARG A 10 1.27 8.36 12.12
N TYR A 11 1.21 7.76 13.31
CA TYR A 11 1.56 8.48 14.54
C TYR A 11 3.01 8.98 14.53
N LYS A 12 3.97 8.17 14.06
CA LYS A 12 5.37 8.58 13.92
C LYS A 12 5.55 9.66 12.85
N LEU A 13 4.87 9.53 11.72
CA LEU A 13 4.87 10.50 10.62
C LEU A 13 4.39 11.87 11.13
N GLN A 14 3.17 11.93 11.67
CA GLN A 14 2.59 13.15 12.23
C GLN A 14 3.48 13.78 13.31
N LYS A 15 4.02 12.98 14.24
CA LYS A 15 4.90 13.49 15.30
C LYS A 15 6.17 14.13 14.72
N ARG A 16 6.77 13.53 13.69
CA ARG A 16 8.00 14.03 13.07
C ARG A 16 7.73 15.26 12.20
N THR A 17 6.62 15.30 11.47
CA THR A 17 6.18 16.49 10.71
C THR A 17 5.93 17.67 11.65
N ARG A 18 5.19 17.47 12.76
CA ARG A 18 4.98 18.52 13.78
C ARG A 18 6.28 19.07 14.35
N ARG A 19 7.27 18.20 14.59
CA ARG A 19 8.60 18.64 15.06
C ARG A 19 9.31 19.47 13.99
N LEU A 20 9.25 19.06 12.73
CA LEU A 20 9.86 19.81 11.63
C LEU A 20 9.17 21.16 11.42
N ASN A 21 7.84 21.23 11.52
CA ASN A 21 7.06 22.47 11.43
C ASN A 21 7.37 23.46 12.56
N SER A 22 7.81 22.98 13.73
CA SER A 22 8.23 23.83 14.85
C SER A 22 9.72 24.17 14.86
N THR A 23 10.50 23.69 13.87
CA THR A 23 11.95 23.89 13.82
C THR A 23 12.31 25.18 13.08
N GLY A 24 12.88 26.18 13.75
CA GLY A 24 13.33 27.44 13.10
C GLY A 24 14.41 27.25 12.03
N LEU A 25 14.63 28.28 11.21
CA LEU A 25 15.48 28.23 9.99
C LEU A 25 16.85 27.57 10.21
N GLN A 26 17.56 27.93 11.28
CA GLN A 26 18.92 27.44 11.56
C GLN A 26 19.03 25.92 11.68
N LEU A 27 17.98 25.25 12.16
CA LEU A 27 17.96 23.80 12.36
C LEU A 27 17.09 23.07 11.34
N PHE A 28 16.39 23.80 10.48
CA PHE A 28 15.38 23.26 9.59
C PHE A 28 15.97 22.24 8.62
N HIS A 29 17.08 22.58 7.95
CA HIS A 29 17.75 21.68 7.00
C HIS A 29 18.20 20.35 7.65
N LEU A 30 18.77 20.41 8.87
CA LEU A 30 19.13 19.20 9.62
C LEU A 30 17.87 18.39 9.99
N GLY A 31 16.80 19.07 10.41
CA GLY A 31 15.51 18.45 10.69
C GLY A 31 14.92 17.77 9.46
N LEU A 32 15.01 18.41 8.29
CA LEU A 32 14.52 17.89 7.01
C LEU A 32 15.33 16.65 6.59
N LYS A 33 16.67 16.67 6.73
CA LYS A 33 17.53 15.50 6.52
C LYS A 33 17.12 14.31 7.39
N GLN A 34 16.85 14.54 8.67
CA GLN A 34 16.39 13.50 9.59
C GLN A 34 14.98 12.98 9.24
N TYR A 35 14.08 13.88 8.84
CA TYR A 35 12.74 13.52 8.40
C TYR A 35 12.79 12.66 7.14
N TRP A 36 13.57 13.07 6.14
CA TRP A 36 13.80 12.31 4.92
C TRP A 36 14.42 10.94 5.18
N GLY A 37 15.43 10.87 6.04
CA GLY A 37 16.02 9.60 6.45
C GLY A 37 15.02 8.67 7.14
N PHE A 38 14.03 9.21 7.85
CA PHE A 38 12.91 8.42 8.34
C PHE A 38 12.00 7.92 7.22
N LEU A 39 11.58 8.79 6.29
CA LEU A 39 10.72 8.38 5.17
C LEU A 39 11.38 7.29 4.32
N GLN A 40 12.68 7.40 4.06
CA GLN A 40 13.44 6.41 3.30
C GLN A 40 13.79 5.15 4.10
N GLY A 41 13.81 5.25 5.44
CA GLY A 41 14.17 4.14 6.32
C GLY A 41 13.00 3.20 6.64
N ASP A 42 11.77 3.59 6.31
CA ASP A 42 10.57 2.76 6.49
C ASP A 42 10.06 2.29 5.12
N SER A 43 10.00 0.98 4.92
CA SER A 43 9.67 0.37 3.63
C SER A 43 8.30 0.74 3.06
N LEU A 44 7.33 1.10 3.92
CA LEU A 44 6.01 1.55 3.49
C LEU A 44 6.01 3.02 3.05
N LEU A 45 6.81 3.85 3.69
CA LEU A 45 6.90 5.26 3.31
C LEU A 45 7.76 5.40 2.05
N SER A 46 8.87 4.67 1.98
CA SER A 46 9.75 4.69 0.81
C SER A 46 9.02 4.19 -0.44
N SER A 47 8.12 3.21 -0.31
CA SER A 47 7.34 2.69 -1.43
C SER A 47 6.38 3.72 -2.03
N VAL A 48 5.67 4.46 -1.17
CA VAL A 48 4.78 5.56 -1.58
C VAL A 48 5.59 6.67 -2.28
N LEU A 49 6.81 6.94 -1.81
CA LEU A 49 7.71 7.90 -2.44
C LEU A 49 8.25 7.43 -3.80
N GLU A 50 8.64 6.16 -3.92
CA GLU A 50 9.05 5.55 -5.19
C GLU A 50 7.90 5.54 -6.21
N GLU A 51 6.66 5.40 -5.73
CA GLU A 51 5.46 5.50 -6.55
C GLU A 51 5.34 6.89 -7.19
N LEU A 52 5.43 7.94 -6.38
CA LEU A 52 5.40 9.34 -6.83
C LEU A 52 6.48 9.62 -7.88
N GLU A 53 7.70 9.13 -7.67
CA GLU A 53 8.84 9.33 -8.58
C GLU A 53 8.56 8.78 -9.99
N LYS A 54 7.90 7.62 -10.09
CA LYS A 54 7.58 7.03 -11.41
C LYS A 54 6.28 7.56 -12.01
N LYS A 55 5.34 8.04 -11.19
CA LYS A 55 4.08 8.64 -11.66
C LYS A 55 4.31 9.94 -12.41
N LYS A 56 5.27 10.76 -11.96
CA LYS A 56 5.53 12.12 -12.47
C LYS A 56 7.03 12.41 -12.63
N PRO A 57 7.79 11.61 -13.40
CA PRO A 57 9.23 11.77 -13.54
C PRO A 57 9.65 13.13 -14.11
N GLU A 58 8.78 13.77 -14.90
CA GLU A 58 8.98 15.10 -15.48
C GLU A 58 9.13 16.20 -14.41
N MET A 59 8.55 16.00 -13.21
CA MET A 59 8.65 16.98 -12.12
C MET A 59 10.06 17.07 -11.52
N ALA A 60 10.94 16.11 -11.82
CA ALA A 60 12.35 16.19 -11.43
C ALA A 60 13.05 17.41 -12.03
N ALA A 61 12.77 17.71 -13.31
CA ALA A 61 13.32 18.87 -14.00
C ALA A 61 12.71 20.18 -13.50
N GLU A 62 11.43 20.16 -13.12
CA GLU A 62 10.77 21.33 -12.54
C GLU A 62 11.34 21.67 -11.17
N ALA A 63 11.65 20.66 -10.35
CA ALA A 63 12.36 20.86 -9.08
C ALA A 63 13.75 21.49 -9.28
N ASP A 64 14.48 21.16 -10.34
CA ASP A 64 15.75 21.85 -10.65
C ASP A 64 15.55 23.34 -10.92
N LYS A 65 14.52 23.69 -11.69
CA LYS A 65 14.18 25.10 -11.96
C LYS A 65 13.80 25.83 -10.67
N ILE A 66 13.03 25.17 -9.79
CA ILE A 66 12.67 25.70 -8.46
C ILE A 66 13.92 25.98 -7.63
N LEU A 67 14.90 25.09 -7.59
CA LEU A 67 16.13 25.35 -6.85
C LEU A 67 16.93 26.51 -7.48
N GLN A 68 16.93 26.63 -8.82
CA GLN A 68 17.71 27.63 -9.55
C GLN A 68 17.18 29.06 -9.52
N GLY A 69 15.89 29.28 -9.31
CA GLY A 69 15.37 30.66 -9.38
C GLY A 69 13.89 30.77 -9.67
N GLN A 70 13.33 29.73 -10.27
CA GLN A 70 12.12 29.88 -11.06
C GLN A 70 10.90 29.45 -10.24
N THR A 71 9.81 30.19 -10.42
CA THR A 71 8.51 29.84 -9.86
C THR A 71 7.72 29.09 -10.92
N PRO A 72 7.57 27.75 -10.81
CA PRO A 72 6.79 26.97 -11.75
C PRO A 72 5.30 27.28 -11.59
N GLY A 73 4.55 27.11 -12.68
CA GLY A 73 3.10 27.06 -12.63
C GLY A 73 2.66 25.60 -12.53
N PHE A 74 2.25 25.16 -11.35
CA PHE A 74 1.59 23.86 -11.19
C PHE A 74 0.12 24.00 -11.59
N SER A 75 -0.37 23.04 -12.38
CA SER A 75 -1.74 23.03 -12.88
C SER A 75 -2.66 22.08 -12.11
N THR A 76 -2.07 21.12 -11.38
CA THR A 76 -2.79 20.12 -10.59
C THR A 76 -2.15 19.92 -9.22
N GLU A 77 -2.94 19.43 -8.26
CA GLU A 77 -2.46 19.05 -6.93
C GLU A 77 -1.40 17.94 -6.99
N MET A 78 -1.59 16.95 -7.87
CA MET A 78 -0.62 15.87 -8.08
C MET A 78 0.74 16.38 -8.58
N GLU A 79 0.76 17.44 -9.40
CA GLU A 79 2.01 18.10 -9.80
C GLU A 79 2.71 18.78 -8.62
N ILE A 80 1.95 19.41 -7.70
CA ILE A 80 2.49 20.01 -6.48
C ILE A 80 3.10 18.93 -5.60
N VAL A 81 2.39 17.83 -5.35
CA VAL A 81 2.89 16.70 -4.54
C VAL A 81 4.15 16.09 -5.14
N ALA A 82 4.16 15.83 -6.44
CA ALA A 82 5.33 15.28 -7.13
C ALA A 82 6.51 16.26 -7.11
N ALA A 83 6.28 17.54 -7.37
CA ALA A 83 7.32 18.57 -7.26
C ALA A 83 7.85 18.67 -5.82
N SER A 84 6.98 18.58 -4.82
CA SER A 84 7.33 18.57 -3.39
C SER A 84 8.29 17.44 -3.05
N TYR A 85 8.01 16.22 -3.52
CA TYR A 85 8.92 15.09 -3.40
C TYR A 85 10.31 15.40 -3.97
N PHE A 86 10.40 15.87 -5.22
CA PHE A 86 11.68 16.14 -5.87
C PHE A 86 12.43 17.33 -5.26
N VAL A 87 11.74 18.40 -4.87
CA VAL A 87 12.32 19.56 -4.20
C VAL A 87 12.92 19.13 -2.87
N ILE A 88 12.17 18.42 -2.02
CA ILE A 88 12.67 17.95 -0.73
C ILE A 88 13.85 17.00 -0.93
N LYS A 89 13.75 16.04 -1.85
CA LYS A 89 14.85 15.12 -2.20
C LYS A 89 16.13 15.87 -2.57
N LYS A 90 16.04 16.91 -3.40
CA LYS A 90 17.18 17.72 -3.83
C LYS A 90 17.71 18.63 -2.72
N CYS A 91 16.84 19.30 -1.95
CA CYS A 91 17.24 20.13 -0.81
C CYS A 91 18.01 19.30 0.24
N VAL A 92 17.52 18.11 0.58
CA VAL A 92 18.19 17.18 1.49
C VAL A 92 19.57 16.75 0.98
N ALA A 93 19.75 16.60 -0.33
CA ALA A 93 21.04 16.29 -0.94
C ALA A 93 21.97 17.51 -1.06
N HIS A 94 21.45 18.72 -0.89
CA HIS A 94 22.20 19.96 -1.07
C HIS A 94 23.16 20.21 0.10
N THR A 95 24.23 20.96 -0.17
CA THR A 95 25.27 21.31 0.83
C THR A 95 24.95 22.59 1.60
N ASP A 96 24.25 23.53 0.97
CA ASP A 96 23.75 24.75 1.61
C ASP A 96 22.59 24.42 2.58
N GLN A 97 22.74 24.84 3.83
CA GLN A 97 21.75 24.65 4.91
C GLN A 97 20.62 25.70 4.88
N GLY A 98 20.74 26.74 4.05
CA GLY A 98 19.71 27.76 3.85
C GLY A 98 18.91 27.59 2.56
N ILE A 99 19.07 26.47 1.85
CA ILE A 99 18.45 26.27 0.53
C ILE A 99 16.92 26.28 0.62
N GLU A 100 16.34 25.70 1.68
CA GLU A 100 14.89 25.65 1.87
C GLU A 100 14.30 27.04 2.09
N GLY A 101 14.98 27.87 2.90
CA GLY A 101 14.61 29.28 3.09
C GLY A 101 14.71 30.07 1.78
N SER A 102 15.77 29.83 1.00
CA SER A 102 15.95 30.47 -0.31
C SER A 102 14.86 30.09 -1.32
N VAL A 103 14.43 28.83 -1.31
CA VAL A 103 13.30 28.35 -2.12
C VAL A 103 12.00 28.99 -1.63
N GLY A 104 11.73 28.97 -0.33
CA GLY A 104 10.50 29.50 0.24
C GLY A 104 10.33 31.01 0.09
N HIS A 105 11.43 31.79 0.17
CA HIS A 105 11.42 33.25 0.01
C HIS A 105 10.93 33.72 -1.38
N ARG A 106 10.85 32.82 -2.37
CA ARG A 106 10.32 33.18 -3.70
C ARG A 106 8.81 33.15 -3.77
N TYR A 107 8.17 32.48 -2.82
CA TYR A 107 6.72 32.34 -2.73
C TYR A 107 6.11 33.31 -1.73
N ASP A 108 6.91 33.85 -0.81
CA ASP A 108 6.51 34.93 0.08
C ASP A 108 7.48 36.10 0.00
N ARG A 109 6.94 37.27 -0.32
CA ARG A 109 7.69 38.52 -0.48
C ARG A 109 8.01 39.18 0.85
N ASP A 110 7.54 38.64 1.97
CA ASP A 110 7.87 39.16 3.29
C ASP A 110 9.35 38.88 3.62
N SER A 111 10.06 39.91 4.07
CA SER A 111 11.52 39.89 4.21
C SER A 111 12.01 39.22 5.51
N LYS A 112 11.19 38.38 6.14
CA LYS A 112 11.53 37.72 7.41
C LYS A 112 11.93 36.27 7.14
N ASP A 113 13.10 35.89 7.66
CA ASP A 113 13.66 34.55 7.51
C ASP A 113 12.74 33.43 8.02
N ASP A 114 11.93 33.68 9.05
CA ASP A 114 10.95 32.69 9.53
C ASP A 114 9.75 32.53 8.57
N ALA A 115 9.40 33.58 7.82
CA ALA A 115 8.31 33.53 6.84
C ALA A 115 8.70 32.73 5.59
N SER A 116 9.98 32.77 5.21
CA SER A 116 10.48 32.00 4.06
C SER A 116 10.45 30.49 4.33
N VAL A 117 10.84 30.04 5.52
CA VAL A 117 10.75 28.61 5.89
C VAL A 117 9.30 28.17 6.00
N GLU A 118 8.42 29.00 6.54
CA GLU A 118 6.99 28.69 6.60
C GLU A 118 6.39 28.50 5.20
N SER A 119 6.80 29.35 4.27
CA SER A 119 6.40 29.21 2.85
C SER A 119 6.90 27.91 2.24
N PHE A 120 8.15 27.50 2.53
CA PHE A 120 8.65 26.20 2.10
C PHE A 120 7.82 25.05 2.68
N ARG A 121 7.42 25.14 3.96
CA ARG A 121 6.60 24.11 4.61
C ARG A 121 5.25 23.98 3.93
N SER A 122 4.53 25.08 3.82
CA SER A 122 3.18 25.10 3.28
C SER A 122 3.12 24.63 1.82
N ILE A 123 4.15 24.93 1.03
CA ILE A 123 4.14 24.64 -0.42
C ILE A 123 4.70 23.26 -0.74
N PHE A 124 5.68 22.78 0.04
CA PHE A 124 6.38 21.52 -0.29
C PHE A 124 6.28 20.46 0.80
N LEU A 125 6.41 20.83 2.08
CA LEU A 125 6.41 19.82 3.14
C LEU A 125 5.00 19.29 3.43
N GLU A 126 4.03 20.17 3.57
CA GLU A 126 2.64 19.81 3.90
C GLU A 126 1.99 18.99 2.79
N PRO A 127 2.05 19.37 1.50
CA PRO A 127 1.43 18.57 0.45
C PRO A 127 2.02 17.16 0.34
N LEU A 128 3.34 17.01 0.51
CA LEU A 128 3.96 15.70 0.52
C LEU A 128 3.53 14.87 1.74
N TYR A 129 3.45 15.49 2.92
CA TYR A 129 2.98 14.83 4.14
C TYR A 129 1.52 14.38 4.01
N ASP A 130 0.63 15.26 3.54
CA ASP A 130 -0.79 14.99 3.40
C ASP A 130 -1.00 13.83 2.42
N TYR A 131 -0.34 13.85 1.27
CA TYR A 131 -0.37 12.73 0.33
C TYR A 131 0.07 11.40 0.97
N ILE A 132 1.18 11.39 1.71
CA ILE A 132 1.65 10.15 2.36
C ILE A 132 0.63 9.68 3.43
N ASP A 133 0.05 10.59 4.21
CA ASP A 133 -0.92 10.23 5.24
C ASP A 133 -2.24 9.72 4.65
N GLU A 134 -2.70 10.33 3.55
CA GLU A 134 -3.86 9.90 2.75
C GLU A 134 -3.64 8.52 2.16
N GLN A 135 -2.49 8.28 1.50
CA GLN A 135 -2.15 6.95 0.97
C GLN A 135 -2.18 5.88 2.07
N LEU A 136 -1.71 6.18 3.28
CA LEU A 136 -1.79 5.25 4.41
C LEU A 136 -3.24 5.05 4.91
N ASP A 137 -4.12 6.04 4.80
CA ASP A 137 -5.54 5.91 5.14
C ASP A 137 -6.31 5.07 4.12
N ASP A 138 -6.08 5.31 2.83
CA ASP A 138 -6.73 4.59 1.73
C ASP A 138 -6.50 3.08 1.84
N GLN A 139 -5.27 2.66 2.16
CA GLN A 139 -4.98 1.25 2.40
C GLN A 139 -5.76 0.66 3.57
N ARG A 140 -5.94 1.43 4.66
CA ARG A 140 -6.75 0.98 5.80
C ARG A 140 -8.22 0.90 5.43
N ALA A 141 -8.72 1.79 4.57
CA ALA A 141 -10.07 1.74 4.06
C ALA A 141 -10.31 0.47 3.21
N ILE A 142 -9.40 0.16 2.27
CA ILE A 142 -9.47 -1.06 1.46
C ILE A 142 -9.46 -2.32 2.34
N LEU A 143 -8.53 -2.41 3.30
CA LEU A 143 -8.49 -3.54 4.25
C LEU A 143 -9.80 -3.67 5.04
N ALA A 144 -10.38 -2.56 5.48
CA ALA A 144 -11.64 -2.57 6.19
C ALA A 144 -12.77 -3.12 5.31
N GLN A 145 -12.81 -2.78 4.02
CA GLN A 145 -13.79 -3.32 3.08
C GLN A 145 -13.58 -4.81 2.83
N LEU A 146 -12.34 -5.26 2.62
CA LEU A 146 -12.03 -6.68 2.45
C LEU A 146 -12.38 -7.50 3.70
N LYS A 147 -12.16 -6.96 4.91
CA LYS A 147 -12.59 -7.60 6.15
C LYS A 147 -14.11 -7.68 6.28
N ARG A 148 -14.84 -6.63 5.90
CA ARG A 148 -16.31 -6.66 5.85
C ARG A 148 -16.80 -7.71 4.86
N TYR A 149 -16.16 -7.83 3.71
CA TYR A 149 -16.44 -8.88 2.75
C TYR A 149 -16.19 -10.28 3.33
N LYS A 150 -15.04 -10.51 4.00
CA LYS A 150 -14.76 -11.76 4.73
C LYS A 150 -15.89 -12.11 5.69
N HIS A 151 -16.32 -11.18 6.54
CA HIS A 151 -17.44 -11.44 7.46
C HIS A 151 -18.77 -11.70 6.73
N ARG A 152 -19.08 -10.95 5.65
CA ARG A 152 -20.26 -11.18 4.80
C ARG A 152 -20.26 -12.61 4.24
N CYS A 153 -19.12 -13.06 3.76
CA CYS A 153 -18.91 -14.40 3.23
C CYS A 153 -19.10 -15.48 4.30
N GLU A 154 -18.37 -15.37 5.40
CA GLU A 154 -18.31 -16.39 6.45
C GLU A 154 -19.62 -16.52 7.24
N TRP A 155 -20.33 -15.41 7.47
CA TRP A 155 -21.55 -15.42 8.30
C TRP A 155 -22.83 -15.65 7.50
N PHE A 156 -22.92 -15.10 6.29
CA PHE A 156 -24.20 -15.02 5.58
C PHE A 156 -24.20 -15.69 4.21
N ARG A 157 -23.04 -15.81 3.55
CA ARG A 157 -22.97 -16.27 2.16
C ARG A 157 -22.24 -17.59 1.98
N ARG A 158 -21.76 -18.23 3.04
CA ARG A 158 -20.94 -19.45 2.98
C ARG A 158 -21.55 -20.52 2.07
N SER A 159 -22.79 -20.93 2.33
CA SER A 159 -23.45 -21.98 1.54
C SER A 159 -23.70 -21.57 0.08
N ARG A 160 -24.00 -20.30 -0.18
CA ARG A 160 -24.16 -19.79 -1.56
C ARG A 160 -22.83 -19.84 -2.31
N LEU A 161 -21.74 -19.39 -1.68
CA LEU A 161 -20.41 -19.37 -2.29
C LEU A 161 -19.84 -20.78 -2.47
N ALA A 162 -20.13 -21.68 -1.53
CA ALA A 162 -19.81 -23.10 -1.68
C ALA A 162 -20.59 -23.75 -2.83
N ALA A 163 -21.88 -23.46 -2.97
CA ALA A 163 -22.66 -23.90 -4.12
C ALA A 163 -22.13 -23.33 -5.44
N LEU A 164 -21.72 -22.05 -5.45
CA LEU A 164 -21.12 -21.40 -6.62
C LEU A 164 -19.82 -22.07 -7.06
N TRP A 165 -18.96 -22.46 -6.11
CA TRP A 165 -17.74 -23.22 -6.37
C TRP A 165 -18.04 -24.65 -6.87
N ASN A 166 -18.96 -25.35 -6.21
CA ASN A 166 -19.27 -26.75 -6.53
C ASN A 166 -20.04 -26.93 -7.85
N ALA A 167 -20.74 -25.89 -8.33
CA ALA A 167 -21.50 -25.93 -9.58
C ALA A 167 -20.59 -26.02 -10.82
N ASP A 168 -19.42 -25.37 -10.77
CA ASP A 168 -18.40 -25.43 -11.82
C ASP A 168 -17.03 -25.13 -11.20
N THR A 169 -16.29 -26.17 -10.81
CA THR A 169 -14.97 -26.00 -10.19
C THR A 169 -13.92 -25.48 -11.16
N GLN A 170 -14.14 -25.54 -12.48
CA GLN A 170 -13.21 -24.96 -13.46
C GLN A 170 -13.31 -23.44 -13.49
N GLN A 171 -14.52 -22.89 -13.32
CA GLN A 171 -14.75 -21.44 -13.27
C GLN A 171 -15.06 -20.90 -11.88
N GLY A 172 -15.11 -21.74 -10.86
CA GLY A 172 -15.51 -21.36 -9.53
C GLY A 172 -14.59 -20.31 -8.90
N GLU A 173 -13.28 -20.36 -9.16
CA GLU A 173 -12.33 -19.34 -8.67
C GLU A 173 -12.65 -17.97 -9.27
N LYS A 174 -12.86 -17.93 -10.58
CA LYS A 174 -13.27 -16.72 -11.31
C LYS A 174 -14.63 -16.20 -10.84
N ASN A 175 -15.59 -17.07 -10.58
CA ASN A 175 -16.92 -16.67 -10.10
C ASN A 175 -16.85 -16.10 -8.67
N LEU A 176 -16.01 -16.66 -7.80
CA LEU A 176 -15.77 -16.13 -6.45
C LEU A 176 -15.02 -14.79 -6.50
N ALA A 177 -14.10 -14.64 -7.45
CA ALA A 177 -13.44 -13.36 -7.72
C ALA A 177 -14.46 -12.30 -8.17
N TYR A 178 -15.38 -12.64 -9.08
CA TYR A 178 -16.46 -11.74 -9.49
C TYR A 178 -17.41 -11.36 -8.35
N ASP A 179 -17.71 -12.27 -7.42
CA ASP A 179 -18.50 -11.93 -6.23
C ASP A 179 -17.80 -10.88 -5.34
N LEU A 180 -16.47 -11.01 -5.20
CA LEU A 180 -15.65 -10.01 -4.51
C LEU A 180 -15.69 -8.67 -5.27
N TYR A 181 -15.55 -8.69 -6.59
CA TYR A 181 -15.51 -7.46 -7.39
C TYR A 181 -16.86 -6.75 -7.36
N GLU A 182 -17.96 -7.48 -7.50
CA GLU A 182 -19.30 -6.93 -7.34
C GLU A 182 -19.44 -6.24 -5.97
N TYR A 183 -18.99 -6.90 -4.88
CA TYR A 183 -18.99 -6.27 -3.56
C TYR A 183 -18.17 -4.99 -3.49
N LEU A 184 -16.92 -4.99 -3.98
CA LEU A 184 -16.06 -3.81 -3.93
C LEU A 184 -16.66 -2.65 -4.74
N PHE A 185 -17.27 -2.95 -5.89
CA PHE A 185 -17.97 -1.96 -6.72
C PHE A 185 -19.19 -1.39 -5.99
N GLU A 186 -20.00 -2.23 -5.32
CA GLU A 186 -21.10 -1.79 -4.46
C GLU A 186 -20.64 -0.88 -3.30
N GLN A 187 -19.39 -1.05 -2.83
CA GLN A 187 -18.80 -0.19 -1.80
C GLN A 187 -18.21 1.12 -2.35
N GLY A 188 -18.32 1.36 -3.66
CA GLY A 188 -17.80 2.57 -4.32
C GLY A 188 -16.29 2.54 -4.56
N ILE A 189 -15.66 1.36 -4.51
CA ILE A 189 -14.24 1.22 -4.88
C ILE A 189 -14.16 1.16 -6.40
N GLU A 190 -13.48 2.13 -7.00
CA GLU A 190 -13.22 2.14 -8.43
C GLU A 190 -12.06 1.19 -8.77
N PHE A 191 -12.30 0.27 -9.70
CA PHE A 191 -11.26 -0.60 -10.23
C PHE A 191 -11.57 -1.01 -11.67
N SER A 192 -10.54 -1.50 -12.38
CA SER A 192 -10.72 -2.17 -13.66
C SER A 192 -10.56 -3.67 -13.49
N ILE A 193 -11.20 -4.43 -14.38
CA ILE A 193 -10.96 -5.86 -14.51
C ILE A 193 -10.16 -5.99 -15.80
N GLU A 194 -8.84 -6.18 -15.69
CA GLU A 194 -7.98 -6.22 -16.86
C GLU A 194 -8.02 -7.58 -17.58
N PRO A 195 -8.18 -7.58 -18.91
CA PRO A 195 -7.85 -8.73 -19.74
C PRO A 195 -6.39 -8.61 -20.23
N ARG A 196 -5.44 -9.18 -19.47
CA ARG A 196 -4.03 -9.52 -19.83
C ARG A 196 -2.94 -8.49 -19.48
N SER A 197 -1.91 -8.97 -18.77
CA SER A 197 -0.59 -8.33 -18.63
C SER A 197 0.53 -9.24 -19.21
N ALA A 198 1.75 -8.70 -19.35
CA ALA A 198 2.92 -9.37 -19.96
C ALA A 198 3.56 -10.49 -19.10
N SER A 199 3.25 -10.53 -17.80
CA SER A 199 3.83 -11.45 -16.80
C SER A 199 2.87 -12.59 -16.39
N GLY A 200 1.59 -12.54 -16.80
CA GLY A 200 0.52 -13.46 -16.38
C GLY A 200 -0.65 -12.71 -15.73
N ILE A 201 -1.88 -13.26 -15.76
CA ILE A 201 -3.15 -12.54 -15.49
C ILE A 201 -3.35 -12.19 -14.00
N ALA A 202 -3.41 -10.90 -13.67
CA ALA A 202 -3.97 -10.43 -12.40
C ALA A 202 -5.49 -10.45 -12.50
N ASP A 203 -6.19 -11.04 -11.53
CA ASP A 203 -7.65 -11.11 -11.59
C ASP A 203 -8.31 -9.73 -11.29
N LEU A 204 -7.61 -8.81 -10.59
CA LEU A 204 -8.02 -7.41 -10.37
C LEU A 204 -6.85 -6.42 -10.50
N VAL A 205 -7.00 -5.39 -11.34
CA VAL A 205 -6.08 -4.23 -11.40
C VAL A 205 -6.93 -2.97 -11.49
N GLY A 206 -6.85 -2.11 -10.47
CA GLY A 206 -7.57 -0.83 -10.41
C GLY A 206 -7.48 0.01 -11.69
N ALA A 207 -8.49 0.85 -11.94
CA ALA A 207 -8.64 1.54 -13.22
C ALA A 207 -7.44 2.42 -13.55
N GLN A 208 -6.85 2.20 -14.73
CA GLN A 208 -5.68 2.94 -15.24
C GLN A 208 -5.92 4.45 -15.41
N THR A 209 -7.17 4.92 -15.29
CA THR A 209 -7.56 6.31 -15.48
C THR A 209 -7.65 7.14 -14.19
N GLY A 210 -7.41 6.53 -13.02
CA GLY A 210 -7.40 7.22 -11.72
C GLY A 210 -6.03 7.13 -11.00
N PRO A 211 -5.77 8.01 -10.01
CA PRO A 211 -4.55 7.99 -9.21
C PRO A 211 -4.48 6.80 -8.23
N GLU A 212 -5.58 6.09 -7.96
CA GLU A 212 -5.62 4.98 -7.00
C GLU A 212 -5.83 3.65 -7.74
N ARG A 213 -4.86 2.72 -7.64
CA ARG A 213 -4.98 1.39 -8.25
C ARG A 213 -4.98 0.32 -7.17
N LEU A 214 -6.05 -0.46 -7.13
CA LEU A 214 -6.13 -1.67 -6.30
C LEU A 214 -5.48 -2.85 -7.03
N VAL A 215 -4.36 -3.37 -6.50
CA VAL A 215 -3.77 -4.64 -6.95
C VAL A 215 -4.25 -5.77 -6.05
N ALA A 216 -5.15 -6.61 -6.55
CA ALA A 216 -5.67 -7.72 -5.78
C ALA A 216 -5.86 -8.99 -6.61
N ASP A 217 -5.84 -10.14 -5.95
CA ASP A 217 -6.03 -11.44 -6.58
C ASP A 217 -6.79 -12.36 -5.63
N ALA A 218 -7.69 -13.15 -6.21
CA ALA A 218 -8.57 -14.05 -5.52
C ALA A 218 -8.19 -15.49 -5.86
N LYS A 219 -7.87 -16.28 -4.84
CA LYS A 219 -7.46 -17.68 -5.00
C LYS A 219 -8.32 -18.62 -4.19
N VAL A 220 -8.64 -19.77 -4.76
CA VAL A 220 -9.35 -20.85 -4.08
C VAL A 220 -8.34 -21.85 -3.55
N PHE A 221 -8.41 -22.17 -2.26
CA PHE A 221 -7.57 -23.17 -1.60
C PHE A 221 -8.40 -24.35 -1.11
N THR A 222 -8.01 -25.55 -1.52
CA THR A 222 -8.66 -26.84 -1.24
C THR A 222 -7.61 -27.84 -0.74
N SER A 223 -8.01 -28.95 -0.10
CA SER A 223 -7.05 -29.89 0.53
C SER A 223 -6.07 -30.56 -0.45
N ASP A 224 -6.41 -30.64 -1.73
CA ASP A 224 -5.53 -31.14 -2.80
C ASP A 224 -4.47 -30.11 -3.24
N LYS A 225 -4.71 -28.82 -2.95
CA LYS A 225 -3.75 -27.76 -3.23
C LYS A 225 -2.72 -27.70 -2.10
N GLY A 226 -1.46 -27.98 -2.44
CA GLY A 226 -0.35 -27.85 -1.49
C GLY A 226 0.04 -26.38 -1.24
N LYS A 227 0.87 -26.13 -0.22
CA LYS A 227 1.39 -24.79 0.13
C LYS A 227 1.99 -24.00 -1.04
N HIS A 228 2.61 -24.70 -2.00
CA HIS A 228 3.18 -24.08 -3.20
C HIS A 228 2.18 -23.27 -4.01
N TYR A 229 0.90 -23.63 -3.97
CA TYR A 229 -0.15 -22.87 -4.64
C TYR A 229 -0.25 -21.43 -4.11
N LEU A 230 -0.28 -21.28 -2.78
CA LEU A 230 -0.37 -19.98 -2.12
C LEU A 230 0.93 -19.18 -2.22
N ILE A 231 2.09 -19.86 -2.20
CA ILE A 231 3.39 -19.23 -2.46
C ILE A 231 3.43 -18.62 -3.88
N ASN A 232 2.94 -19.35 -4.88
CA ASN A 232 2.89 -18.86 -6.25
C ASN A 232 1.93 -17.67 -6.39
N ALA A 233 0.76 -17.73 -5.76
CA ALA A 233 -0.19 -16.62 -5.75
C ALA A 233 0.37 -15.36 -5.07
N PHE A 234 1.11 -15.52 -3.98
CA PHE A 234 1.80 -14.40 -3.33
C PHE A 234 2.82 -13.75 -4.27
N ASN A 235 3.66 -14.56 -4.93
CA ASN A 235 4.66 -14.08 -5.89
C ASN A 235 4.01 -13.42 -7.11
N GLN A 236 2.84 -13.89 -7.52
CA GLN A 236 2.04 -13.31 -8.59
C GLN A 236 1.58 -11.89 -8.20
N ILE A 237 0.99 -11.71 -7.02
CA ILE A 237 0.66 -10.37 -6.49
C ILE A 237 1.88 -9.47 -6.38
N TYR A 238 3.00 -9.99 -5.88
CA TYR A 238 4.26 -9.23 -5.83
C TYR A 238 4.70 -8.76 -7.23
N SER A 239 4.55 -9.61 -8.24
CA SER A 239 4.91 -9.23 -9.61
C SER A 239 4.04 -8.09 -10.11
N TYR A 240 2.75 -8.07 -9.76
CA TYR A 240 1.84 -6.97 -10.11
C TYR A 240 2.15 -5.67 -9.39
N THR A 241 2.51 -5.71 -8.12
CA THR A 241 2.92 -4.48 -7.40
C THR A 241 4.21 -3.90 -7.99
N VAL A 242 5.07 -4.73 -8.59
CA VAL A 242 6.23 -4.27 -9.36
C VAL A 242 5.81 -3.71 -10.73
N ASP A 243 5.02 -4.47 -11.50
CA ASP A 243 4.61 -4.13 -12.87
C ASP A 243 3.81 -2.82 -12.93
N PHE A 244 2.88 -2.64 -11.99
CA PHE A 244 2.04 -1.44 -11.89
C PHE A 244 2.65 -0.36 -11.01
N ASN A 245 3.79 -0.64 -10.39
CA ASN A 245 4.47 0.20 -9.41
C ASN A 245 3.66 0.52 -8.15
N GLU A 246 2.65 -0.26 -7.83
CA GLU A 246 1.82 -0.05 -6.65
C GLU A 246 2.56 -0.46 -5.38
N PRO A 247 2.50 0.31 -4.28
CA PRO A 247 3.18 -0.03 -3.03
C PRO A 247 2.51 -1.19 -2.28
N PHE A 248 1.23 -1.46 -2.59
CA PHE A 248 0.40 -2.41 -1.84
C PHE A 248 -0.27 -3.43 -2.76
N GLY A 249 -0.41 -4.66 -2.26
CA GLY A 249 -1.11 -5.75 -2.94
C GLY A 249 -1.95 -6.58 -1.97
N TYR A 250 -3.01 -7.21 -2.48
CA TYR A 250 -4.00 -7.92 -1.68
C TYR A 250 -4.24 -9.33 -2.22
N LEU A 251 -3.86 -10.35 -1.45
CA LEU A 251 -4.18 -11.74 -1.74
C LEU A 251 -5.40 -12.18 -0.93
N VAL A 252 -6.52 -12.42 -1.59
CA VAL A 252 -7.76 -12.94 -1.00
C VAL A 252 -7.85 -14.44 -1.26
N VAL A 253 -7.89 -15.25 -0.20
CA VAL A 253 -7.88 -16.72 -0.28
C VAL A 253 -9.21 -17.28 0.20
N PHE A 254 -10.01 -17.84 -0.70
CA PHE A 254 -11.20 -18.61 -0.36
C PHE A 254 -10.81 -20.04 0.03
N LYS A 255 -10.92 -20.38 1.31
CA LYS A 255 -10.57 -21.67 1.89
C LYS A 255 -11.77 -22.62 1.90
N PHE A 256 -11.60 -23.81 1.34
CA PHE A 256 -12.58 -24.90 1.30
C PHE A 256 -12.08 -26.20 1.95
N CYS A 257 -11.02 -26.11 2.76
CA CYS A 257 -10.44 -27.23 3.47
C CYS A 257 -10.62 -27.10 5.00
N PRO A 258 -10.61 -28.22 5.75
CA PRO A 258 -10.70 -28.19 7.20
C PRO A 258 -9.41 -27.68 7.87
N GLU A 259 -8.25 -27.82 7.24
CA GLU A 259 -6.96 -27.36 7.78
C GLU A 259 -6.89 -25.84 7.89
N ASP A 260 -6.48 -25.31 9.04
CA ASP A 260 -6.21 -23.88 9.20
C ASP A 260 -5.03 -23.44 8.32
N ILE A 261 -5.11 -22.25 7.74
CA ILE A 261 -4.00 -21.64 7.00
C ILE A 261 -3.41 -20.54 7.87
N ARG A 262 -2.12 -20.65 8.19
CA ARG A 262 -1.42 -19.70 9.05
C ARG A 262 -0.26 -19.04 8.32
N PHE A 263 -0.28 -17.71 8.32
CA PHE A 263 0.82 -16.86 7.89
C PHE A 263 1.42 -16.19 9.13
N PRO A 264 2.48 -16.75 9.74
CA PRO A 264 3.07 -16.24 10.98
C PRO A 264 3.99 -15.04 10.72
N PHE A 265 3.50 -14.07 9.94
CA PHE A 265 4.27 -12.87 9.60
C PHE A 265 4.47 -11.99 10.83
N ALA A 266 5.59 -11.27 10.87
CA ALA A 266 5.89 -10.37 11.98
C ALA A 266 4.93 -9.17 12.02
N ALA A 267 4.44 -8.75 10.85
CA ALA A 267 3.57 -7.60 10.68
C ALA A 267 2.12 -8.02 10.38
N GLN A 268 1.19 -7.20 10.88
CA GLN A 268 -0.23 -7.30 10.59
C GLN A 268 -0.85 -5.90 10.58
N GLU A 269 -1.96 -5.73 9.89
CA GLU A 269 -2.78 -4.51 9.95
C GLU A 269 -4.24 -4.92 10.07
N GLN A 270 -4.96 -4.34 11.02
CA GLN A 270 -6.35 -4.74 11.33
C GLN A 270 -6.53 -6.27 11.50
N SER A 271 -5.54 -6.97 12.06
CA SER A 271 -5.51 -8.45 12.19
C SER A 271 -5.42 -9.23 10.88
N VAL A 272 -5.03 -8.56 9.78
CA VAL A 272 -4.69 -9.18 8.50
C VAL A 272 -3.17 -9.31 8.44
N PRO A 273 -2.61 -10.52 8.31
CA PRO A 273 -1.18 -10.72 8.12
C PRO A 273 -0.67 -9.97 6.88
N CYS A 274 0.49 -9.33 7.00
CA CYS A 274 1.14 -8.68 5.87
C CYS A 274 2.64 -8.87 5.88
N MET A 275 3.23 -8.89 4.70
CA MET A 275 4.66 -9.04 4.51
C MET A 275 5.15 -7.95 3.57
N THR A 276 6.31 -7.36 3.89
CA THR A 276 6.95 -6.36 3.04
C THR A 276 8.23 -6.91 2.44
N HIS A 277 8.36 -6.87 1.12
CA HIS A 277 9.57 -7.25 0.39
C HIS A 277 9.86 -6.20 -0.67
N ASN A 278 11.10 -5.69 -0.71
CA ASN A 278 11.54 -4.68 -1.69
C ASN A 278 10.55 -3.49 -1.80
N ASN A 279 10.16 -2.93 -0.64
CA ASN A 279 9.21 -1.83 -0.55
C ASN A 279 7.81 -2.15 -1.13
N LYS A 280 7.44 -3.42 -1.28
CA LYS A 280 6.09 -3.83 -1.66
C LYS A 280 5.45 -4.59 -0.52
N THR A 281 4.28 -4.15 -0.06
CA THR A 281 3.57 -4.78 1.05
C THR A 281 2.36 -5.55 0.55
N ILE A 282 2.31 -6.84 0.90
CA ILE A 282 1.22 -7.73 0.49
C ILE A 282 0.44 -8.17 1.71
N PHE A 283 -0.86 -7.91 1.69
CA PHE A 283 -1.82 -8.34 2.70
C PHE A 283 -2.44 -9.67 2.29
N VAL A 284 -2.56 -10.61 3.22
CA VAL A 284 -3.16 -11.93 2.96
C VAL A 284 -4.42 -12.10 3.79
N LEU A 285 -5.57 -12.17 3.11
CA LEU A 285 -6.87 -12.33 3.74
C LEU A 285 -7.46 -13.71 3.39
N VAL A 286 -7.57 -14.59 4.39
CA VAL A 286 -8.22 -15.89 4.22
C VAL A 286 -9.70 -15.77 4.56
N ILE A 287 -10.59 -16.24 3.69
CA ILE A 287 -12.04 -16.34 3.87
C ILE A 287 -12.42 -17.81 3.99
N ASP A 288 -12.92 -18.23 5.15
CA ASP A 288 -13.25 -19.62 5.43
C ASP A 288 -14.66 -19.99 4.97
N LEU A 289 -14.72 -20.68 3.84
CA LEU A 289 -15.93 -21.20 3.23
C LEU A 289 -16.11 -22.70 3.46
N CYS A 290 -15.24 -23.35 4.23
CA CYS A 290 -15.36 -24.78 4.52
C CYS A 290 -16.64 -25.05 5.34
N GLU A 291 -17.56 -25.84 4.78
CA GLU A 291 -18.71 -26.36 5.53
C GLU A 291 -18.29 -27.61 6.28
N GLU A 292 -18.16 -27.47 7.60
CA GLU A 292 -17.69 -28.55 8.44
C GLU A 292 -18.81 -29.56 8.69
N GLN A 293 -18.66 -30.78 8.19
CA GLN A 293 -19.67 -31.84 8.27
C GLN A 293 -19.85 -32.42 9.68
N GLU A 294 -18.82 -32.33 10.53
CA GLU A 294 -18.85 -32.83 11.91
C GLU A 294 -18.91 -31.69 12.92
N SER A 295 -19.43 -31.94 14.12
CA SER A 295 -19.41 -30.97 15.23
C SER A 295 -17.99 -30.75 15.76
N ALA A 296 -17.68 -29.55 16.27
CA ALA A 296 -16.34 -29.20 16.78
C ALA A 296 -15.72 -30.22 17.75
N SER A 297 -16.54 -30.89 18.57
CA SER A 297 -16.09 -31.93 19.52
C SER A 297 -15.64 -33.26 18.89
N LYS A 298 -15.90 -33.49 17.60
CA LYS A 298 -15.60 -34.75 16.88
C LYS A 298 -14.41 -34.63 15.91
N ARG A 299 -13.95 -33.42 15.61
CA ARG A 299 -13.00 -33.13 14.53
C ARG A 299 -11.53 -33.50 14.80
N GLY A 300 -11.25 -34.09 15.96
CA GLY A 300 -9.88 -34.44 16.35
C GLY A 300 -9.00 -33.20 16.55
N PRO A 301 -7.66 -33.37 16.57
CA PRO A 301 -6.74 -32.25 16.76
C PRO A 301 -6.75 -31.29 15.58
N LEU A 302 -6.58 -29.99 15.87
CA LEU A 302 -6.43 -28.95 14.85
C LEU A 302 -5.22 -29.25 13.96
N ARG A 303 -5.42 -29.10 12.65
CA ARG A 303 -4.37 -29.22 11.63
C ARG A 303 -4.12 -27.86 11.03
N THR A 304 -2.85 -27.51 10.85
CA THR A 304 -2.46 -26.19 10.35
C THR A 304 -1.45 -26.33 9.23
N ILE A 305 -1.70 -25.63 8.13
CA ILE A 305 -0.78 -25.39 7.04
C ILE A 305 -0.13 -24.03 7.31
N GLU A 306 1.13 -24.06 7.68
CA GLU A 306 1.93 -22.86 7.92
C GLU A 306 2.72 -22.47 6.67
N ILE A 307 2.74 -21.18 6.35
CA ILE A 307 3.53 -20.60 5.25
C ILE A 307 4.32 -19.42 5.82
N SER A 308 5.63 -19.59 5.98
CA SER A 308 6.50 -18.56 6.58
C SER A 308 7.02 -17.54 5.56
N GLU A 309 7.59 -16.43 6.04
CA GLU A 309 8.19 -15.39 5.18
C GLU A 309 9.38 -15.94 4.38
N GLU A 310 10.17 -16.85 4.97
CA GLU A 310 11.34 -17.48 4.32
C GLU A 310 10.92 -18.42 3.18
N GLU A 311 9.73 -19.01 3.25
CA GLU A 311 9.22 -19.86 2.17
C GLU A 311 8.77 -19.05 0.95
N LEU A 312 8.38 -17.79 1.18
CA LEU A 312 7.97 -16.85 0.14
C LEU A 312 9.18 -16.22 -0.57
N ILE A 313 10.22 -15.85 0.18
CA ILE A 313 11.46 -15.29 -0.38
C ILE A 313 12.52 -16.38 -0.53
N ARG A 314 12.65 -16.95 -1.72
CA ARG A 314 13.81 -17.79 -2.05
C ARG A 314 14.94 -16.92 -2.62
N VAL A 315 15.96 -16.66 -1.81
CA VAL A 315 17.22 -16.12 -2.31
C VAL A 315 17.89 -17.19 -3.15
N LYS A 316 18.03 -16.97 -4.48
CA LYS A 316 18.91 -17.82 -5.29
C LYS A 316 20.33 -17.62 -4.79
N GLN A 317 20.94 -18.69 -4.29
CA GLN A 317 22.38 -18.79 -4.09
C GLN A 317 23.08 -18.89 -5.45
#